data_AF-A0A2C5WB66-F1
#
_entry.id   AF-A0A2C5WB66-F1
#
_cell.length_a   1.000
_cell.length_b   1.000
_cell.length_c   1.000
_cell.angle_alpha   90.00
_cell.angle_beta   90.00
_cell.angle_gamma   90.00
#
_symmetry.space_group_name_H-M   'P 1'
#
loop_
_entity.id
_entity.type
_entity.pdbx_description
1 polymer ?
#
loop_
_entity_poly.entity_id
_entity_poly.type
_entity_poly.pdbx_seq_one_letter_code
_entity_poly.pdbx_strand_id
1 'polypeptide(L)'
;MIIPIRCFSCGKVTGDLWERYLDLIHDGVNDGLVLTCPDGYSDAMDQLGLTRYCCRRMVMTHVDLIEKLLKFVSPLPRCLPCYSGVVAEFLLSHRYTPDGRDAKKSQLAP
;
A
#
# COMPACT_ATOMS: atom_id res chain seq x y z
N MET A 1 -6.15 0.75 0.40
CA MET A 1 -6.34 2.15 -0.03
C MET A 1 -5.75 3.01 1.08
N ILE A 2 -5.41 4.28 0.88
CA ILE A 2 -4.76 5.12 1.90
C ILE A 2 -5.51 5.15 3.25
N ILE A 3 -4.79 5.40 4.34
CA ILE A 3 -5.35 5.45 5.70
C ILE A 3 -6.37 6.60 5.83
N PRO A 4 -7.49 6.42 6.55
CA PRO A 4 -8.43 7.51 6.77
C PRO A 4 -7.79 8.68 7.52
N ILE A 5 -8.02 9.91 7.05
CA ILE A 5 -7.48 11.14 7.65
C ILE A 5 -7.96 11.32 9.11
N ARG A 6 -9.22 10.96 9.39
CA ARG A 6 -9.84 10.99 10.71
C ARG A 6 -10.51 9.66 11.03
N CYS A 7 -10.53 9.29 12.30
CA CYS A 7 -11.30 8.13 12.75
C CYS A 7 -12.81 8.36 12.58
N PHE A 8 -13.50 7.35 12.02
CA PHE A 8 -14.94 7.39 11.74
C PHE A 8 -15.83 7.54 12.98
N SER A 9 -15.34 7.20 14.17
CA SER A 9 -16.14 7.31 15.40
C SER A 9 -15.74 8.52 16.26
N CYS A 10 -14.44 8.70 16.51
CA CYS A 10 -13.94 9.74 17.43
C CYS A 10 -13.64 11.07 16.74
N GLY A 11 -13.47 11.11 15.41
CA GLY A 11 -13.05 12.31 14.68
C GLY A 11 -11.58 12.75 14.93
N LYS A 12 -10.84 12.02 15.78
CA LYS A 12 -9.40 12.23 16.01
C LYS A 12 -8.66 12.08 14.68
N VAL A 13 -7.67 12.94 14.46
CA VAL A 13 -6.78 12.85 13.30
C VAL A 13 -5.92 11.60 13.45
N THR A 14 -5.84 10.81 12.37
CA THR A 14 -5.11 9.52 12.34
C THR A 14 -4.21 9.40 11.12
N GLY A 15 -4.40 10.22 10.09
CA GLY A 15 -3.62 10.15 8.85
C GLY A 15 -2.13 10.46 9.02
N ASP A 16 -1.75 11.26 10.02
CA ASP A 16 -0.37 11.62 10.33
C ASP A 16 0.39 10.57 11.16
N LEU A 17 -0.33 9.59 11.71
CA LEU A 17 0.22 8.60 12.64
C LEU A 17 0.74 7.34 11.94
N TRP A 18 0.36 7.10 10.68
CA TRP A 18 0.63 5.84 9.97
C TRP A 18 2.12 5.58 9.76
N GLU A 19 2.86 6.58 9.26
CA GLU A 19 4.30 6.42 9.00
C GLU A 19 5.06 6.16 10.30
N ARG A 20 4.77 6.92 11.37
CA ARG A 20 5.37 6.71 12.68
C ARG A 20 5.05 5.33 13.26
N TYR A 21 3.84 4.82 13.02
CA TYR A 21 3.45 3.48 13.44
C TYR A 21 4.28 2.41 12.73
N LEU A 22 4.53 2.57 11.43
CA LEU A 22 5.41 1.67 10.68
C LEU A 22 6.84 1.74 11.20
N ASP A 23 7.39 2.93 11.42
CA ASP A 23 8.73 3.11 11.97
C ASP A 23 8.88 2.40 13.33
N LEU A 24 7.92 2.59 14.24
CA LEU A 24 7.90 1.92 15.55
C LEU A 24 7.85 0.39 15.45
N ILE A 25 7.12 -0.16 14.47
CA ILE A 25 7.09 -1.60 14.23
C ILE A 25 8.42 -2.08 13.66
N HIS A 26 8.98 -1.35 12.70
CA HIS A 26 10.26 -1.72 12.08
C HIS A 26 11.40 -1.67 13.10
N ASP A 27 11.47 -0.63 13.92
CA ASP A 27 12.46 -0.47 14.97
C ASP A 27 12.29 -1.52 16.08
N GLY A 28 11.04 -1.77 16.51
CA GLY A 28 10.73 -2.79 17.52
C GLY A 28 11.11 -4.22 17.11
N VAL A 29 11.16 -4.51 15.80
CA VAL A 29 11.65 -5.81 15.28
C VAL A 29 13.18 -5.88 15.30
N ASN A 30 13.88 -4.76 15.11
CA ASN A 30 15.35 -4.72 15.02
C ASN A 30 16.02 -4.76 16.40
N ASP A 31 15.43 -4.11 17.40
CA ASP A 31 16.05 -3.98 18.72
C ASP A 31 15.83 -5.20 19.64
N GLY A 32 15.10 -6.22 19.17
CA GLY A 32 14.78 -7.42 19.97
C GLY A 32 13.93 -7.10 21.21
N LEU A 33 13.51 -5.85 21.36
CA LEU A 33 12.56 -5.41 22.36
C LEU A 33 11.20 -5.93 21.91
N VAL A 34 10.90 -7.14 22.33
CA VAL A 34 9.53 -7.56 22.60
C VAL A 34 8.97 -6.49 23.55
N LEU A 35 8.37 -5.47 22.94
CA LEU A 35 7.29 -4.67 23.50
C LEU A 35 6.47 -5.63 24.34
N THR A 36 6.12 -5.27 25.57
CA THR A 36 5.68 -6.17 26.67
C THR A 36 4.56 -7.20 26.38
N CYS A 37 4.02 -7.20 25.17
CA CYS A 37 2.98 -8.04 24.61
C CYS A 37 3.53 -8.86 23.42
N PRO A 38 3.13 -10.14 23.25
CA PRO A 38 3.70 -11.07 22.25
C PRO A 38 3.53 -10.65 20.78
N ASP A 39 2.91 -9.51 20.55
CA ASP A 39 2.30 -9.06 19.33
C ASP A 39 2.73 -7.62 18.95
N GLY A 40 3.31 -6.85 19.90
CA GLY A 40 4.06 -5.61 19.70
C GLY A 40 3.29 -4.37 19.20
N TYR A 41 2.23 -4.58 18.42
CA TYR A 41 1.41 -3.50 17.89
C TYR A 41 0.71 -2.65 18.96
N SER A 42 0.41 -3.24 20.12
CA SER A 42 -0.38 -2.55 21.15
C SER A 42 0.44 -1.43 21.81
N ASP A 43 1.71 -1.69 22.11
CA ASP A 43 2.65 -0.73 22.69
C ASP A 43 2.99 0.38 21.68
N ALA A 44 3.20 0.04 20.40
CA ALA A 44 3.37 1.05 19.35
C ALA A 44 2.16 2.01 19.27
N MET A 45 0.93 1.49 19.40
CA MET A 45 -0.28 2.32 19.45
C MET A 45 -0.39 3.15 20.75
N ASP A 46 0.13 2.64 21.87
CA ASP A 46 0.20 3.36 23.14
C ASP A 46 1.16 4.54 23.06
N GLN A 47 2.34 4.34 22.47
CA GLN A 47 3.35 5.37 22.23
C GLN A 47 2.84 6.49 21.30
N LEU A 48 1.99 6.16 20.33
CA LEU A 48 1.30 7.13 19.47
C LEU A 48 0.14 7.87 20.17
N GLY A 49 -0.15 7.55 21.43
CA GLY A 49 -1.21 8.20 22.22
C GLY A 49 -2.62 7.84 21.77
N LEU A 50 -2.83 6.65 21.18
CA LEU A 50 -4.14 6.17 20.75
C LEU A 50 -4.85 5.45 21.90
N THR A 51 -5.35 6.16 22.91
CA THR A 51 -6.01 5.52 24.07
C THR A 51 -7.34 4.82 23.73
N ARG A 52 -8.14 5.39 22.82
CA ARG A 52 -9.48 4.87 22.49
C ARG A 52 -9.42 3.75 21.45
N TYR A 53 -10.16 2.66 21.70
CA TYR A 53 -10.29 1.51 20.79
C TYR A 53 -10.76 1.89 19.37
N CYS A 54 -11.65 2.88 19.26
CA CYS A 54 -12.18 3.32 17.97
C CYS A 54 -11.13 3.97 17.07
N CYS A 55 -10.15 4.67 17.65
CA CYS A 55 -9.06 5.26 16.89
C CYS A 55 -7.96 4.19 16.63
N ARG A 56 -7.76 3.20 17.54
CA ARG A 56 -6.84 2.05 17.32
C ARG A 56 -7.24 1.16 16.14
N ARG A 57 -8.52 0.82 16.00
CA ARG A 57 -8.99 -0.02 14.88
C ARG A 57 -8.68 0.60 13.51
N MET A 58 -8.55 1.93 13.41
CA MET A 58 -8.24 2.60 12.16
C MET A 58 -6.81 2.36 11.70
N VAL A 59 -5.87 2.21 12.64
CA VAL A 59 -4.46 1.92 12.34
C VAL A 59 -4.23 0.41 12.25
N MET A 60 -4.76 -0.35 13.21
CA MET A 60 -4.51 -1.79 13.32
C MET A 60 -5.04 -2.60 12.13
N THR A 61 -6.20 -2.24 11.57
CA THR A 61 -6.81 -2.97 10.44
C THR A 61 -6.59 -2.28 9.10
N HIS A 62 -5.77 -1.23 9.04
CA HIS A 62 -5.49 -0.56 7.79
C HIS A 62 -4.65 -1.46 6.88
N VAL A 63 -5.04 -1.56 5.61
CA VAL A 63 -4.26 -2.24 4.59
C VAL A 63 -3.99 -1.23 3.49
N ASP A 64 -2.73 -0.81 3.39
CA ASP A 64 -2.34 0.04 2.29
C ASP A 64 -2.30 -0.76 0.98
N LEU A 65 -3.16 -0.37 0.06
CA LEU A 65 -3.26 -1.00 -1.27
C LEU A 65 -2.71 -0.06 -2.34
N ILE A 66 -2.36 1.19 -1.99
CA ILE A 66 -1.92 2.18 -2.99
C ILE A 66 -0.65 1.71 -3.68
N GLU A 67 0.31 1.16 -2.94
CA GLU A 67 1.57 0.63 -3.48
C GLU A 67 1.36 -0.50 -4.50
N LYS A 68 0.30 -1.29 -4.31
CA LYS A 68 -0.06 -2.36 -5.24
C LYS A 68 -0.79 -1.80 -6.47
N LEU A 69 -1.67 -0.82 -6.28
CA LEU A 69 -2.46 -0.22 -7.35
C LEU A 69 -1.62 0.69 -8.27
N LEU A 70 -0.60 1.38 -7.76
CA LEU A 70 0.29 2.23 -8.55
C LEU A 70 1.01 1.45 -9.66
N LYS A 71 1.21 0.14 -9.49
CA LYS A 71 1.81 -0.76 -10.50
C LYS A 71 0.91 -0.98 -11.73
N PHE A 72 -0.39 -0.73 -11.59
CA PHE A 72 -1.40 -0.96 -12.64
C PHE A 72 -1.94 0.33 -13.25
N VAL A 73 -1.45 1.50 -12.80
CA VAL A 73 -1.74 2.75 -13.49
C VAL A 73 -1.12 2.63 -14.87
N SER A 74 -1.96 2.35 -15.87
CA SER A 74 -1.53 2.44 -17.25
C SER A 74 -1.02 3.86 -17.46
N PRO A 75 0.04 4.05 -18.26
CA PRO A 75 0.29 5.38 -18.79
C PRO A 75 -0.95 5.75 -19.57
N LEU A 76 -1.84 6.55 -18.96
CA LEU A 76 -2.87 7.25 -19.70
C LEU A 76 -2.14 7.84 -20.90
N PRO A 77 -2.58 7.59 -22.14
CA PRO A 77 -2.10 8.38 -23.25
C PRO A 77 -2.59 9.79 -22.95
N ARG A 78 -1.73 10.56 -22.27
CA ARG A 78 -1.88 12.00 -22.16
C ARG A 78 -2.01 12.44 -23.59
N CYS A 79 -3.21 12.89 -23.97
CA CYS A 79 -3.38 13.53 -25.25
C CYS A 79 -2.35 14.67 -25.32
N LEU A 80 -1.30 14.49 -26.11
CA LEU A 80 -0.96 15.26 -27.32
C LEU A 80 0.52 15.00 -27.72
N PRO A 81 0.88 15.07 -29.02
CA PRO A 81 0.10 15.64 -30.11
C PRO A 81 -0.14 14.68 -31.29
N CYS A 82 -1.05 15.12 -32.14
CA CYS A 82 -1.12 14.84 -33.56
C CYS A 82 0.26 15.06 -34.27
N TYR A 83 1.26 14.21 -34.08
CA TYR A 83 2.50 14.26 -34.87
C TYR A 83 3.11 12.87 -35.09
N SER A 84 3.01 12.43 -36.36
CA SER A 84 3.71 11.33 -37.03
C SER A 84 3.73 9.93 -36.38
N GLY A 85 2.70 9.13 -36.65
CA GLY A 85 2.85 8.01 -37.60
C GLY A 85 3.78 6.82 -37.36
N VAL A 86 4.34 6.55 -36.17
CA VAL A 86 5.20 5.33 -35.99
C VAL A 86 5.02 4.51 -34.69
N VAL A 87 4.16 4.88 -33.75
CA VAL A 87 4.09 4.19 -32.42
C VAL A 87 2.90 3.23 -32.28
N ALA A 88 2.15 2.95 -33.36
CA ALA A 88 0.96 2.10 -33.28
C ALA A 88 1.27 0.59 -33.24
N GLU A 89 2.40 0.13 -33.77
CA GLU A 89 2.72 -1.31 -33.80
C GLU A 89 3.30 -1.86 -32.50
N PHE A 90 3.98 -1.03 -31.70
CA PHE A 90 4.62 -1.51 -30.47
C PHE A 90 3.64 -1.71 -29.30
N LEU A 91 2.46 -1.11 -29.36
CA LEU A 91 1.46 -1.15 -28.28
C LEU A 91 0.45 -2.30 -28.39
N LEU A 92 0.54 -3.14 -29.42
CA LEU A 92 -0.34 -4.32 -29.59
C LEU A 92 0.22 -5.62 -28.97
N SER A 93 1.48 -5.64 -28.50
CA SER A 93 2.10 -6.85 -27.91
C SER A 93 1.97 -6.98 -26.38
N HIS A 94 1.56 -5.92 -25.67
CA HIS A 94 1.37 -5.94 -24.21
C HIS A 94 -0.08 -5.67 -23.79
N ARG A 95 -1.02 -6.37 -24.44
CA ARG A 95 -2.37 -6.53 -23.88
C ARG A 95 -2.28 -7.31 -22.57
N TYR A 96 -2.54 -6.61 -21.47
CA TYR A 96 -2.90 -7.16 -20.17
C TYR A 96 -4.14 -8.06 -20.32
N THR A 97 -3.99 -9.37 -20.12
CA THR A 97 -5.10 -10.32 -20.02
C THR A 97 -5.64 -10.35 -18.59
N PRO A 98 -6.93 -10.08 -18.34
CA PRO A 98 -7.50 -9.97 -16.99
C PRO A 98 -7.77 -11.33 -16.32
N ASP A 99 -7.01 -12.36 -16.66
CA ASP A 99 -7.02 -13.68 -16.01
C ASP A 99 -5.59 -14.00 -15.62
N GLY A 100 -5.30 -14.13 -14.32
CA GLY A 100 -3.98 -14.37 -13.73
C GLY A 100 -3.32 -15.70 -14.15
N ARG A 101 -2.99 -15.85 -15.42
CA ARG A 101 -2.08 -16.85 -15.97
C ARG A 101 -1.02 -16.11 -16.76
N ASP A 102 0.17 -16.01 -16.19
CA ASP A 102 1.34 -15.44 -16.83
C ASP A 102 1.59 -16.09 -18.20
N ALA A 103 1.53 -15.30 -19.27
CA ALA A 103 1.91 -15.72 -20.63
C ALA A 103 3.41 -16.07 -20.77
N LYS A 104 4.18 -16.03 -19.67
CA LYS A 104 5.60 -16.41 -19.60
C LYS A 104 5.85 -17.81 -19.02
N LYS A 105 4.86 -18.72 -19.08
CA LYS A 105 5.09 -20.15 -18.74
C LYS A 105 5.45 -21.05 -19.93
N SER A 106 5.63 -20.49 -21.13
CA SER A 106 5.97 -21.26 -22.35
C SER A 106 7.41 -21.09 -22.86
N GLN A 107 8.31 -20.41 -22.14
CA GLN A 107 9.71 -20.22 -22.59
C GLN A 107 10.82 -20.49 -21.55
N LEU A 108 10.53 -21.19 -20.46
CA LEU A 108 11.57 -21.86 -19.67
C LEU A 108 11.15 -23.30 -19.35
N ALA A 109 11.25 -24.16 -20.36
CA ALA A 109 11.61 -25.56 -20.18
C ALA A 109 13.04 -25.70 -20.69
N PRO A 110 13.94 -26.24 -19.87
CA PRO A 110 14.61 -27.48 -20.24
C PRO A 110 13.93 -28.69 -19.59
#